data_AF-A0A1C5YFV9-F1
#
_entry.id   AF-A0A1C5YFV9-F1
#
_cell.length_a   1.000
_cell.length_b   1.000
_cell.length_c   1.000
_cell.angle_alpha   90.00
_cell.angle_beta   90.00
_cell.angle_gamma   90.00
#
_symmetry.space_group_name_H-M   'P 1'
#
loop_
_entity.id
_entity.type
_entity.pdbx_description
1 polymer ?
#
loop_
_entity_poly.entity_id
_entity_poly.type
_entity_poly.pdbx_seq_one_letter_code
_entity_poly.pdbx_strand_id
1 'polypeptide(L)' 'MDFNQYLGKTVRVELDEGKAISGVCSKVTEAAKSPVHENTISITIMDTMDIDILESEIKKIDLFTW' A
#
# COMPACT_ATOMS: atom_id res chain seq x y z
N MET A 1 -9.66 4.20 -2.61
CA MET A 1 -9.65 4.32 -1.12
C MET A 1 -8.83 5.54 -0.73
N ASP A 2 -9.06 6.19 0.43
CA ASP A 2 -8.12 7.24 0.87
C ASP A 2 -6.88 6.59 1.49
N PHE A 3 -5.80 6.46 0.73
CA PHE A 3 -4.58 5.81 1.22
C PHE A 3 -3.72 6.72 2.11
N ASN A 4 -3.94 8.04 2.06
CA ASN A 4 -3.17 8.98 2.89
C ASN A 4 -3.38 8.74 4.40
N GLN A 5 -4.52 8.15 4.79
CA GLN A 5 -4.77 7.78 6.19
C GLN A 5 -3.77 6.75 6.73
N TYR A 6 -3.14 5.96 5.86
CA TYR A 6 -2.18 4.91 6.21
C TYR A 6 -0.74 5.40 6.25
N LEU A 7 -0.45 6.58 5.72
CA LEU A 7 0.90 7.13 5.64
C LEU A 7 1.55 7.22 7.03
N GLY A 8 2.75 6.66 7.17
CA GLY A 8 3.50 6.55 8.41
C GLY A 8 2.96 5.51 9.41
N LYS A 9 1.95 4.73 9.03
CA LYS A 9 1.36 3.68 9.88
C LYS A 9 1.78 2.29 9.38
N THR A 10 1.86 1.36 10.33
CA THR A 10 1.99 -0.06 10.01
C THR A 10 0.66 -0.57 9.47
N VAL A 11 0.69 -1.12 8.26
CA VAL A 11 -0.47 -1.69 7.58
C VAL A 11 -0.19 -3.11 7.16
N ARG A 12 -1.27 -3.87 7.01
CA ARG A 12 -1.29 -5.16 6.34
C ARG A 12 -2.13 -5.02 5.07
N VAL A 13 -1.50 -5.26 3.93
CA VAL A 13 -2.10 -5.18 2.59
C VAL A 13 -2.31 -6.59 2.09
N GLU A 14 -3.55 -6.98 1.83
CA GLU A 14 -3.93 -8.25 1.21
C GLU A 14 -4.12 -8.04 -0.29
N LEU A 15 -3.44 -8.85 -1.10
CA LEU A 15 -3.46 -8.82 -2.55
C LEU A 15 -4.33 -9.93 -3.12
N ASP A 16 -4.74 -9.79 -4.38
CA ASP A 16 -5.67 -10.70 -5.06
C ASP A 16 -5.22 -12.17 -5.11
N GLU A 17 -3.90 -12.44 -5.08
CA GLU A 17 -3.32 -13.79 -5.10
C GLU A 17 -3.23 -14.46 -3.70
N GLY A 18 -3.88 -13.89 -2.67
CA GLY A 18 -3.78 -14.39 -1.28
C GLY A 18 -2.42 -14.10 -0.63
N LYS A 19 -1.60 -13.26 -1.28
CA LYS A 19 -0.38 -12.70 -0.70
C LYS A 19 -0.77 -11.56 0.24
N ALA A 20 -0.16 -11.52 1.41
CA ALA A 20 -0.31 -10.41 2.33
C ALA A 20 1.06 -9.79 2.64
N ILE A 21 1.14 -8.48 2.51
CA ILE A 21 2.35 -7.69 2.78
C ILE A 21 2.10 -6.88 4.04
N SER A 22 3.03 -6.93 4.99
CA SER A 22 2.95 -6.17 6.23
C SER A 22 4.15 -5.24 6.31
N GLY A 23 3.92 -3.96 6.57
CA GLY A 23 5.00 -2.97 6.63
C GLY A 23 4.48 -1.58 6.93
N VAL A 24 5.37 -0.60 6.93
CA VAL A 24 5.00 0.81 7.11
C VAL A 24 4.65 1.40 5.75
N CYS A 25 3.49 2.01 5.62
CA CYS A 25 3.18 2.79 4.42
C CYS A 25 4.02 4.07 4.44
N SER A 26 5.08 4.11 3.63
CA SER A 26 6.05 5.21 3.61
C SER A 26 5.68 6.30 2.61
N LYS A 27 4.97 5.93 1.55
CA LYS A 27 4.59 6.84 0.47
C LYS A 27 3.27 6.44 -0.14
N VAL A 28 2.49 7.44 -0.52
CA VAL A 28 1.27 7.29 -1.33
C VAL A 28 1.43 8.23 -2.51
N THR A 29 1.34 7.71 -3.72
CA THR A 29 1.47 8.50 -4.95
C THR A 29 0.26 8.23 -5.83
N GLU A 30 -0.40 9.28 -6.30
CA GLU A 30 -1.41 9.16 -7.34
C GLU A 30 -0.69 8.93 -8.68
N ALA A 31 -1.00 7.85 -9.40
CA ALA A 31 -0.32 7.54 -10.66
C ALA A 31 -0.81 8.51 -11.75
N ALA A 32 -0.14 9.67 -11.85
CA ALA A 32 -0.46 10.75 -12.78
C ALA A 32 -0.37 10.38 -14.28
N LYS A 33 0.00 9.15 -14.63
CA LYS A 33 0.13 8.64 -16.01
C LYS A 33 -0.51 7.27 -16.24
N SER A 34 -1.33 6.76 -15.32
CA SER A 34 -2.11 5.55 -15.60
C SER A 34 -3.40 5.96 -16.33
N PRO A 35 -3.80 5.28 -17.43
CA PRO A 35 -5.06 5.58 -18.12
C PRO A 35 -6.30 5.48 -17.22
N VAL A 36 -6.14 4.92 -16.03
CA VAL A 36 -7.21 4.63 -15.06
C VAL A 36 -7.18 5.50 -13.79
N HIS A 37 -6.29 6.50 -13.64
CA HIS A 37 -6.12 7.28 -12.40
C HIS A 37 -6.07 6.38 -11.15
N GLU A 38 -5.01 5.58 -11.05
CA GLU A 38 -4.87 4.60 -10.00
C GLU A 38 -3.87 5.08 -8.94
N ASN A 39 -4.14 4.84 -7.66
CA ASN A 39 -3.14 5.13 -6.63
C ASN A 39 -2.10 4.01 -6.53
N THR A 40 -0.87 4.38 -6.18
CA THR A 40 0.20 3.45 -5.82
C THR A 40 0.59 3.72 -4.37
N ILE A 41 0.64 2.68 -3.56
CA ILE A 41 1.16 2.76 -2.18
C ILE A 41 2.51 2.08 -2.11
N SER A 42 3.46 2.72 -1.44
CA SER A 42 4.77 2.13 -1.13
C SER A 42 4.74 1.63 0.31
N ILE A 43 5.00 0.34 0.48
CA ILE A 43 5.11 -0.31 1.78
C ILE A 43 6.57 -0.64 2.05
N THR A 44 7.16 -0.01 3.06
CA THR A 44 8.51 -0.30 3.52
C THR A 44 8.48 -1.51 4.46
N ILE A 45 9.30 -2.50 4.15
CA ILE A 45 9.51 -3.73 4.92
C ILE A 45 10.97 -3.79 5.35
N MET A 46 11.21 -4.10 6.63
CA MET A 46 12.57 -4.22 7.21
C MET A 46 13.46 -2.98 6.94
N ASP A 47 12.88 -1.78 6.96
CA ASP A 47 13.56 -0.48 6.84
C ASP A 47 14.42 -0.26 5.58
N THR A 48 14.38 -1.17 4.60
CA THR A 48 15.29 -1.16 3.43
C THR A 48 14.65 -1.58 2.12
N MET A 49 13.46 -2.20 2.16
CA MET A 49 12.74 -2.62 0.96
C MET A 49 11.41 -1.91 0.85
N ASP A 50 11.28 -1.04 -0.14
CA ASP A 50 9.99 -0.46 -0.53
C ASP A 50 9.33 -1.36 -1.57
N ILE A 51 8.08 -1.74 -1.32
CA ILE A 51 7.24 -2.44 -2.27
C ILE A 51 6.14 -1.49 -2.72
N ASP A 52 6.18 -1.12 -3.99
CA ASP A 52 5.12 -0.38 -4.64
C ASP A 52 3.99 -1.33 -5.04
N ILE A 53 2.76 -1.01 -4.61
CA ILE A 53 1.55 -1.82 -4.84
C ILE A 53 0.51 -0.91 -5.49
N LEU A 54 -0.08 -1.37 -6.60
CA LEU A 54 -1.17 -0.65 -7.27
C LEU A 54 -2.49 -0.83 -6.51
N GLU A 55 -3.34 0.20 -6.51
CA GLU A 55 -4.66 0.15 -5.86
C GLU A 55 -5.53 -1.02 -6.34
N SER A 56 -5.46 -1.40 -7.62
CA SER A 56 -6.20 -2.54 -8.19
C SER A 56 -5.67 -3.90 -7.74
N GLU A 57 -4.43 -3.98 -7.27
CA GLU A 57 -3.88 -5.21 -6.70
C GLU A 57 -4.31 -5.40 -5.25
N ILE A 58 -4.79 -4.34 -4.59
CA ILE A 58 -5.17 -4.33 -3.19
C ILE A 58 -6.61 -4.79 -3.04
N LYS A 59 -6.77 -5.98 -2.46
CA LYS A 59 -8.07 -6.47 -2.02
C LYS A 59 -8.52 -5.81 -0.74
N LYS A 60 -7.60 -5.68 0.21
CA LYS A 60 -7.89 -5.17 1.55
C LYS A 60 -6.64 -4.54 2.16
N ILE A 61 -6.83 -3.48 2.92
CA ILE A 61 -5.79 -2.88 3.75
C ILE A 61 -6.34 -2.72 5.17
N ASP A 62 -5.60 -3.23 6.15
CA ASP A 62 -5.94 -3.13 7.57
C ASP A 62 -4.83 -2.39 8.31
N LEU A 63 -5.22 -1.51 9.23
CA LEU A 63 -4.29 -0.90 10.18
C LEU A 63 -3.85 -1.95 11.18
N PHE A 64 -2.54 -2.10 11.32
CA PHE A 64 -1.98 -2.96 12.35
C PHE A 64 -1.84 -2.16 13.65
N THR A 65 -2.87 -2.20 14.48
CA THR A 65 -2.86 -1.64 15.84
C THR A 65 -2.63 -2.75 16.86
N TRP A 66 -1.64 -2.56 17.71
CA TRP A 66 -1.26 -3.41 18.83
C TRP A 66 -2.17 -3.19 20.03
#